data_AF-A0A1I9GBB3-F1
#
_entry.id   AF-A0A1I9GBB3-F1
#
_cell.length_a   1.000
_cell.length_b   1.000
_cell.length_c   1.000
_cell.angle_alpha   90.00
_cell.angle_beta   90.00
_cell.angle_gamma   90.00
#
_symmetry.space_group_name_H-M   'P 1'
#
loop_
_entity.id
_entity.type
_entity.pdbx_description
1 polymer ?
#
loop_
_entity_poly.entity_id
_entity_poly.type
_entity_poly.pdbx_seq_one_letter_code
_entity_poly.pdbx_strand_id
1 'polypeptide(L)'
;LIWLISFLGTFLWNVSEGLGVAIIFAILTVIIRTQWPKAVTLGEIKDTELYRDICRYSESLVSPTIVIYRYDAPLLFLNSDLFIKKALAIVDDKMKMLNENETLYLIIDASGFTCIDYTGIERLKDLSQELRNRNVEIFMAASKGSQYYNIYELKN
;
A
#
# COMPACT_ATOMS: atom_id res chain seq x y z
N LEU A 1 -6.08 7.48 -24.03
CA LEU A 1 -5.75 6.17 -24.62
C LEU A 1 -7.00 5.34 -24.94
N ILE A 2 -7.91 5.12 -23.97
CA ILE A 2 -9.16 4.36 -24.17
C ILE A 2 -9.98 4.90 -25.37
N TRP A 3 -10.19 6.22 -25.47
CA TRP A 3 -10.90 6.84 -26.59
C TRP A 3 -10.23 6.60 -27.95
N LEU A 4 -8.90 6.62 -28.00
CA LEU A 4 -8.13 6.41 -29.24
C LEU A 4 -8.22 4.96 -29.73
N ILE A 5 -8.19 3.99 -28.81
CA ILE A 5 -8.38 2.57 -29.11
C ILE A 5 -9.81 2.30 -29.57
N SER A 6 -10.81 2.93 -28.93
CA SER A 6 -12.21 2.82 -29.33
C SER A 6 -12.42 3.38 -30.73
N PHE A 7 -11.88 4.57 -31.00
CA PHE A 7 -11.99 5.26 -32.30
C PHE A 7 -11.33 4.44 -33.43
N LEU A 8 -10.09 3.99 -33.23
CA LEU A 8 -9.38 3.17 -34.22
C LEU A 8 -10.04 1.80 -34.43
N GLY A 9 -10.51 1.15 -33.36
CA GLY A 9 -11.20 -0.15 -33.46
C GLY A 9 -12.50 -0.07 -34.25
N THR A 10 -13.32 0.95 -33.98
CA THR A 10 -14.57 1.17 -34.72
C THR A 10 -14.31 1.61 -36.17
N PHE A 11 -13.27 2.40 -36.41
CA PHE A 11 -12.93 2.89 -37.75
C PHE A 11 -12.35 1.80 -38.67
N LEU A 12 -11.53 0.89 -38.13
CA LEU A 12 -10.82 -0.12 -38.91
C LEU A 12 -11.63 -1.41 -39.15
N TRP A 13 -12.61 -1.72 -38.29
CA TRP A 13 -13.32 -3.00 -38.33
C TRP A 13 -14.84 -2.82 -38.43
N ASN A 14 -15.51 -2.65 -37.30
CA ASN A 14 -16.96 -2.46 -37.17
C ASN A 14 -17.27 -1.88 -35.78
N VAL A 15 -18.42 -1.22 -35.65
CA VAL A 15 -18.83 -0.56 -34.40
C VAL A 15 -18.92 -1.54 -33.23
N SER A 16 -19.50 -2.73 -33.44
CA SER A 16 -19.69 -3.75 -32.40
C SER A 16 -18.35 -4.30 -31.88
N GLU A 17 -17.42 -4.63 -32.77
CA GLU A 17 -16.11 -5.17 -32.41
C GLU A 17 -15.22 -4.11 -31.73
N GLY A 18 -15.22 -2.88 -32.26
CA GLY A 18 -14.50 -1.75 -31.66
C GLY A 18 -14.96 -1.44 -30.24
N LEU A 19 -16.26 -1.52 -29.97
CA LEU A 19 -16.83 -1.36 -28.63
C LEU A 19 -16.34 -2.48 -27.68
N GLY A 20 -16.36 -3.73 -28.13
CA GLY A 20 -15.87 -4.86 -27.32
C GLY A 20 -14.42 -4.70 -26.90
N VAL A 21 -13.54 -4.33 -27.83
CA VAL A 21 -12.12 -4.05 -27.57
C VAL A 21 -11.96 -2.90 -26.58
N ALA A 22 -12.75 -1.83 -26.72
CA ALA A 22 -12.71 -0.68 -25.81
C ALA A 22 -13.08 -1.04 -24.38
N ILE A 23 -14.13 -1.86 -24.19
CA ILE A 23 -14.59 -2.31 -22.86
C ILE A 23 -13.51 -3.16 -22.20
N ILE A 24 -12.96 -4.15 -22.91
CA ILE A 24 -11.88 -5.02 -22.39
C ILE A 24 -10.67 -4.16 -22.00
N PHE A 25 -10.26 -3.24 -22.87
CA PHE A 25 -9.14 -2.35 -22.59
C PHE A 25 -9.39 -1.43 -21.38
N ALA A 26 -10.62 -0.93 -21.21
CA ALA A 26 -11.00 -0.13 -20.06
C ALA A 26 -10.91 -0.94 -18.76
N ILE A 27 -11.41 -2.18 -18.74
CA ILE A 27 -11.31 -3.08 -17.58
C ILE A 27 -9.85 -3.37 -17.23
N LEU A 28 -9.04 -3.75 -18.24
CA LEU A 28 -7.61 -3.99 -18.06
C LEU A 28 -6.88 -2.76 -17.50
N THR A 29 -7.22 -1.58 -18.01
CA THR A 29 -6.65 -0.31 -17.52
C THR A 29 -6.95 -0.09 -16.04
N VAL A 30 -8.17 -0.39 -15.59
CA VAL A 30 -8.55 -0.29 -14.17
C VAL A 30 -7.76 -1.29 -13.32
N ILE A 31 -7.63 -2.53 -13.76
CA ILE A 31 -6.88 -3.58 -13.05
C ILE A 31 -5.42 -3.16 -12.89
N ILE A 32 -4.74 -2.79 -13.99
CA ILE A 32 -3.32 -2.40 -13.97
C ILE A 32 -3.09 -1.20 -13.04
N ARG A 33 -3.97 -0.19 -13.10
CA ARG A 33 -3.87 0.98 -12.20
C ARG A 33 -4.05 0.62 -10.73
N THR A 34 -4.91 -0.35 -10.44
CA THR A 34 -5.17 -0.82 -9.06
C THR A 34 -3.99 -1.62 -8.50
N GLN A 35 -3.23 -2.31 -9.36
CA GLN A 35 -2.07 -3.11 -8.95
C GLN A 35 -0.83 -2.29 -8.56
N TRP A 36 -0.68 -1.07 -9.06
CA TRP A 36 0.49 -0.22 -8.78
C TRP A 36 0.15 1.08 -8.06
N PRO A 37 -0.35 1.00 -6.83
CA PRO A 37 -0.63 2.18 -6.05
C PRO A 37 0.63 2.79 -5.46
N LYS A 38 0.47 4.06 -5.07
CA LYS A 38 1.53 4.82 -4.40
C LYS A 38 1.68 4.30 -2.98
N ALA A 39 2.93 4.03 -2.63
CA ALA A 39 3.34 3.58 -1.32
C ALA A 39 4.48 4.50 -0.91
N VAL A 40 4.37 5.12 0.26
CA VAL A 40 5.28 6.16 0.72
C VAL A 40 5.65 5.94 2.18
N THR A 41 6.86 6.35 2.53
CA THR A 41 7.29 6.45 3.92
C THR A 41 7.03 7.87 4.41
N LEU A 42 6.42 8.00 5.58
CA LEU A 42 6.15 9.31 6.18
C LEU A 42 7.22 9.67 7.21
N GLY A 43 7.58 10.95 7.25
CA GLY A 43 8.41 11.56 8.28
C GLY A 43 7.71 12.78 8.87
N GLU A 44 8.10 13.15 10.09
CA GLU A 44 7.54 14.26 10.84
C GLU A 44 8.08 15.59 10.32
N ILE A 45 7.22 16.56 10.02
CA ILE A 45 7.68 17.92 9.72
C ILE A 45 8.12 18.57 11.03
N LYS A 46 9.35 19.09 11.04
CA LYS A 46 9.97 19.73 12.20
C LYS A 46 9.02 20.74 12.87
N ASP A 47 8.95 20.66 14.21
CA ASP A 47 8.14 21.53 15.07
C ASP A 47 6.61 21.44 14.80
N THR A 48 6.13 20.32 14.23
CA THR A 48 4.71 20.08 13.97
C THR A 48 4.31 18.62 14.21
N GLU A 49 3.02 18.35 14.40
CA GLU A 49 2.47 16.99 14.47
C GLU A 49 2.10 16.41 13.09
N LEU A 50 2.66 16.97 12.00
CA LEU A 50 2.30 16.60 10.64
C LEU A 50 3.30 15.60 10.05
N TYR A 51 2.80 14.46 9.59
CA TYR A 51 3.58 13.45 8.88
C TYR A 51 3.39 13.56 7.36
N ARG A 52 4.48 13.68 6.59
CA ARG A 52 4.47 13.82 5.14
C ARG A 52 5.49 12.90 4.46
N ASP A 53 5.27 12.68 3.17
CA ASP A 53 6.15 11.88 2.30
C ASP A 53 7.58 12.46 2.29
N ILE A 54 8.53 11.66 2.76
CA ILE A 54 9.95 12.01 2.86
C ILE A 54 10.60 12.27 1.50
N CYS A 55 10.08 11.66 0.43
CA CYS A 55 10.60 11.88 -0.92
C CYS A 55 10.16 13.23 -1.49
N ARG A 56 9.08 13.80 -0.94
CA ARG A 56 8.48 15.04 -1.45
C ARG A 56 8.81 16.26 -0.60
N TYR A 57 9.06 16.09 0.70
CA TYR A 57 9.33 17.18 1.64
C TYR A 57 10.67 16.94 2.33
N SER A 58 11.70 17.73 1.99
CA SER A 58 13.07 17.56 2.51
C SER A 58 13.24 17.92 3.99
N GLU A 59 12.24 18.56 4.60
CA GLU A 59 12.26 18.97 6.02
C GLU A 59 11.70 17.90 6.97
N SER A 60 11.37 16.70 6.46
CA SER A 60 10.83 15.62 7.27
C SER A 60 11.92 14.92 8.11
N LEU A 61 11.76 14.93 9.42
CA LEU A 61 12.53 14.15 10.37
C LEU A 61 12.05 12.70 10.37
N VAL A 62 12.99 11.76 10.26
CA VAL A 62 12.69 10.33 10.32
C VAL A 62 13.24 9.79 11.62
N SER A 63 12.36 9.24 12.46
CA SER A 63 12.76 8.61 13.71
C SER A 63 13.69 7.40 13.45
N PRO A 64 14.66 7.12 14.33
CA PRO A 64 15.59 6.01 14.14
C PRO A 64 14.88 4.64 14.29
N THR A 65 13.95 4.51 15.22
CA THR A 65 13.29 3.24 15.57
C THR A 65 11.85 3.13 15.07
N ILE A 66 11.31 4.18 14.43
CA ILE A 66 9.92 4.20 13.95
C ILE A 66 9.91 4.43 12.44
N VAL A 67 9.12 3.63 11.75
CA VAL A 67 8.82 3.76 10.32
C VAL A 67 7.32 3.87 10.15
N ILE A 68 6.86 4.91 9.46
CA ILE A 68 5.46 5.06 9.11
C ILE A 68 5.31 4.76 7.62
N TYR A 69 4.57 3.72 7.31
CA TYR A 69 4.32 3.24 5.95
C TYR A 69 2.87 3.51 5.56
N ARG A 70 2.67 4.35 4.54
CA ARG A 70 1.34 4.65 3.99
C ARG A 70 1.17 4.04 2.61
N TYR A 71 0.02 3.40 2.40
CA TYR A 71 -0.36 2.81 1.13
C TYR A 71 -1.71 3.36 0.65
N ASP A 72 -1.68 4.11 -0.44
CA ASP A 72 -2.85 4.85 -0.95
C ASP A 72 -3.69 3.99 -1.92
N ALA A 73 -4.19 2.86 -1.41
CA ALA A 73 -5.08 1.96 -2.16
C ALA A 73 -5.82 0.98 -1.26
N PRO A 74 -6.92 0.35 -1.75
CA PRO A 74 -7.46 -0.83 -1.10
C PRO A 74 -6.42 -1.95 -1.05
N LEU A 75 -6.48 -2.78 -0.02
CA LEU A 75 -5.64 -3.95 0.11
C LEU A 75 -6.42 -5.18 -0.34
N LEU A 76 -6.16 -5.61 -1.56
CA LEU A 76 -6.88 -6.68 -2.25
C LEU A 76 -5.93 -7.81 -2.64
N PHE A 77 -6.46 -8.98 -2.94
CA PHE A 77 -5.72 -10.11 -3.52
C PHE A 77 -4.77 -9.67 -4.66
N LEU A 78 -5.22 -8.77 -5.53
CA LEU A 78 -4.46 -8.33 -6.70
C LEU A 78 -3.20 -7.49 -6.38
N ASN A 79 -3.14 -6.84 -5.21
CA ASN A 79 -2.07 -5.88 -4.89
C ASN A 79 -1.42 -6.10 -3.51
N SER A 80 -1.93 -7.04 -2.72
CA SER A 80 -1.44 -7.37 -1.38
C SER A 80 0.03 -7.78 -1.41
N ASP A 81 0.46 -8.64 -2.34
CA ASP A 81 1.88 -9.04 -2.42
C ASP A 81 2.82 -7.87 -2.68
N LEU A 82 2.40 -6.89 -3.48
CA LEU A 82 3.18 -5.68 -3.69
C LEU A 82 3.24 -4.83 -2.42
N PHE A 83 2.14 -4.74 -1.68
CA PHE A 83 2.11 -4.06 -0.39
C PHE A 83 3.10 -4.70 0.59
N ILE A 84 3.08 -6.03 0.76
CA ILE A 84 3.96 -6.78 1.66
C ILE A 84 5.43 -6.59 1.23
N LYS A 85 5.73 -6.79 -0.07
CA LYS A 85 7.08 -6.63 -0.61
C LYS A 85 7.66 -5.25 -0.31
N LYS A 86 6.87 -4.19 -0.47
CA LYS A 86 7.30 -2.82 -0.18
C LYS A 86 7.48 -2.58 1.31
N ALA A 87 6.57 -3.07 2.15
CA ALA A 87 6.68 -2.94 3.60
C ALA A 87 7.96 -3.61 4.12
N LEU A 88 8.23 -4.85 3.68
CA LEU A 88 9.44 -5.58 4.03
C LEU A 88 10.70 -4.87 3.57
N ALA A 89 10.73 -4.36 2.32
CA ALA A 89 11.89 -3.63 1.82
C ALA A 89 12.23 -2.39 2.68
N ILE A 90 11.20 -1.63 3.10
CA ILE A 90 11.40 -0.47 3.98
C ILE A 90 11.93 -0.90 5.36
N VAL A 91 11.39 -1.97 5.93
CA VAL A 91 11.82 -2.53 7.21
C VAL A 91 13.27 -3.02 7.14
N ASP A 92 13.61 -3.78 6.10
CA ASP A 92 14.95 -4.35 5.90
C ASP A 92 15.99 -3.24 5.74
N ASP A 93 15.67 -2.16 5.02
CA ASP A 93 16.57 -1.01 4.90
C ASP A 93 16.73 -0.26 6.21
N LYS A 94 15.66 -0.14 7.01
CA LYS A 94 15.74 0.51 8.32
C LYS A 94 16.51 -0.31 9.34
N MET A 95 16.34 -1.64 9.34
CA MET A 95 17.04 -2.55 10.25
C MET A 95 18.56 -2.51 10.08
N LYS A 96 19.08 -2.31 8.86
CA LYS A 96 20.53 -2.15 8.63
C LYS A 96 21.13 -0.94 9.35
N MET A 97 20.31 0.04 9.72
CA MET A 97 20.71 1.26 10.41
C MET A 97 20.52 1.19 11.93
N LEU A 98 19.85 0.16 12.44
CA LEU A 98 19.54 -0.02 13.85
C LEU A 98 20.58 -0.91 14.53
N ASN A 99 20.75 -0.73 15.83
CA ASN A 99 21.55 -1.64 16.64
C ASN A 99 20.81 -2.96 16.89
N GLU A 100 21.52 -4.07 17.10
CA GLU A 100 20.93 -5.41 17.29
C GLU A 100 19.93 -5.50 18.46
N ASN A 101 20.03 -4.60 19.45
CA ASN A 101 19.18 -4.60 20.64
C ASN A 101 17.96 -3.66 20.53
N GLU A 102 17.84 -2.89 19.45
CA GLU A 102 16.76 -1.93 19.30
C GLU A 102 15.56 -2.56 18.58
N THR A 103 14.37 -2.44 19.17
CA THR A 103 13.12 -2.84 18.51
C THR A 103 12.72 -1.79 17.47
N LEU A 104 12.39 -2.25 16.27
CA LEU A 104 11.82 -1.40 15.22
C LEU A 104 10.30 -1.42 15.32
N TYR A 105 9.68 -0.26 15.14
CA TYR A 105 8.24 -0.10 15.10
C TYR A 105 7.79 0.27 13.70
N LEU A 106 6.96 -0.59 13.08
CA LEU A 106 6.32 -0.32 11.80
C LEU A 106 4.88 0.14 12.04
N ILE A 107 4.60 1.40 11.76
CA ILE A 107 3.24 1.94 11.77
C ILE A 107 2.68 1.91 10.35
N ILE A 108 1.62 1.14 10.13
CA ILE A 108 0.87 1.12 8.88
C ILE A 108 -0.21 2.20 8.96
N ASP A 109 -0.10 3.25 8.15
CA ASP A 109 -1.16 4.23 7.96
C ASP A 109 -2.21 3.67 7.00
N ALA A 110 -3.31 3.20 7.59
CA ALA A 110 -4.45 2.60 6.90
C ALA A 110 -5.47 3.64 6.40
N SER A 111 -5.19 4.94 6.48
CA SER A 111 -6.10 5.98 5.95
C SER A 111 -6.41 5.80 4.46
N GLY A 112 -5.42 5.30 3.70
CA GLY A 112 -5.53 4.98 2.28
C GLY A 112 -6.34 3.71 1.97
N PHE A 113 -6.58 2.84 2.96
CA PHE A 113 -7.36 1.63 2.76
C PHE A 113 -8.83 2.00 2.58
N THR A 114 -9.36 1.84 1.37
CA THR A 114 -10.79 2.00 1.08
C THR A 114 -11.57 0.74 1.46
N CYS A 115 -11.01 -0.43 1.15
CA CYS A 115 -11.50 -1.74 1.56
C CYS A 115 -10.32 -2.70 1.71
N ILE A 116 -10.56 -3.78 2.44
CA ILE A 116 -9.63 -4.91 2.59
C ILE A 116 -10.44 -6.18 2.33
N ASP A 117 -9.97 -7.05 1.44
CA ASP A 117 -10.59 -8.36 1.23
C ASP A 117 -9.98 -9.44 2.15
N TYR A 118 -10.53 -10.66 2.09
CA TYR A 118 -10.05 -11.76 2.94
C TYR A 118 -8.54 -12.03 2.74
N THR A 119 -8.08 -12.11 1.48
CA THR A 119 -6.66 -12.36 1.21
C THR A 119 -5.79 -11.21 1.69
N GLY A 120 -6.22 -9.95 1.57
CA GLY A 120 -5.52 -8.81 2.14
C GLY A 120 -5.31 -8.94 3.65
N ILE A 121 -6.33 -9.41 4.39
CA ILE A 121 -6.25 -9.67 5.83
C ILE A 121 -5.25 -10.80 6.13
N GLU A 122 -5.33 -11.90 5.39
CA GLU A 122 -4.44 -13.05 5.55
C GLU A 122 -2.96 -12.65 5.33
N ARG A 123 -2.69 -11.88 4.27
CA ARG A 123 -1.33 -11.38 3.99
C ARG A 123 -0.84 -10.39 5.06
N LEU A 124 -1.72 -9.60 5.66
CA LEU A 124 -1.36 -8.77 6.83
C LEU A 124 -1.04 -9.63 8.06
N LYS A 125 -1.76 -10.73 8.29
CA LYS A 125 -1.48 -11.70 9.35
C LYS A 125 -0.09 -12.31 9.16
N ASP A 126 0.22 -12.76 7.94
CA ASP A 126 1.54 -13.30 7.59
C ASP A 126 2.66 -12.28 7.85
N LEU A 127 2.51 -11.04 7.37
CA LEU A 127 3.49 -9.99 7.58
C LEU A 127 3.69 -9.68 9.06
N SER A 128 2.61 -9.62 9.82
CA SER A 128 2.70 -9.40 11.27
C SER A 128 3.49 -10.51 11.96
N GLN A 129 3.28 -11.76 11.56
CA GLN A 129 4.01 -12.89 12.12
C GLN A 129 5.49 -12.87 11.73
N GLU A 130 5.77 -12.58 10.45
CA GLU A 130 7.13 -12.48 9.93
C GLU A 130 7.92 -11.37 10.62
N LEU A 131 7.31 -10.20 10.81
CA LEU A 131 7.96 -9.07 11.47
C LEU A 131 8.16 -9.28 12.97
N ARG A 132 7.21 -9.93 13.66
CA ARG A 132 7.38 -10.32 15.07
C ARG A 132 8.59 -11.23 15.26
N ASN A 133 8.80 -12.19 14.34
CA ASN A 133 9.97 -13.06 14.38
C ASN A 133 11.30 -12.32 14.17
N ARG A 134 11.27 -11.09 13.64
CA ARG A 134 12.43 -10.25 13.40
C ARG A 134 12.64 -9.18 14.49
N ASN A 135 11.89 -9.19 15.61
CA ASN A 135 11.90 -8.10 16.61
C ASN A 135 11.39 -6.76 16.05
N VAL A 136 10.39 -6.82 15.17
CA VAL A 136 9.67 -5.65 14.66
C VAL A 136 8.21 -5.73 15.08
N GLU A 137 7.72 -4.68 15.73
CA GLU A 137 6.31 -4.57 16.10
C GLU A 137 5.51 -3.79 15.06
N ILE A 138 4.36 -4.33 14.65
CA ILE A 138 3.43 -3.66 13.75
C ILE A 138 2.33 -2.96 14.56
N PHE A 139 2.04 -1.72 14.17
CA PHE A 139 0.89 -0.94 14.62
C PHE A 139 0.09 -0.45 13.42
N MET A 140 -1.21 -0.24 13.64
CA MET A 140 -2.13 0.28 12.63
C MET A 140 -2.64 1.64 13.09
N ALA A 141 -2.59 2.61 12.18
CA ALA A 141 -3.10 3.97 12.39
C ALA A 141 -4.19 4.29 11.36
N ALA A 142 -5.13 5.17 11.72
CA ALA A 142 -6.17 5.71 10.83
C ALA A 142 -7.04 4.65 10.10
N SER A 143 -7.21 3.46 10.69
CA SER A 143 -8.12 2.44 10.15
C SER A 143 -9.57 2.91 10.19
N LYS A 144 -10.31 2.69 9.11
CA LYS A 144 -11.76 2.93 9.09
C LYS A 144 -12.47 1.90 9.98
N GLY A 145 -13.59 2.30 10.58
CA GLY A 145 -14.32 1.46 11.55
C GLY A 145 -14.72 0.08 11.04
N SER A 146 -15.09 -0.04 9.76
CA SER A 146 -15.42 -1.33 9.13
C SER A 146 -14.23 -2.29 8.97
N GLN A 147 -13.00 -1.75 8.99
CA GLN A 147 -11.77 -2.52 8.85
C GLN A 147 -11.19 -2.89 10.22
N TYR A 148 -11.56 -2.14 11.27
CA TYR A 148 -11.03 -2.27 12.61
C TYR A 148 -11.26 -3.66 13.22
N TYR A 149 -12.41 -4.28 12.95
CA TYR A 149 -12.75 -5.62 13.45
C TYR A 149 -11.82 -6.71 12.90
N ASN A 150 -11.50 -6.63 11.60
CA ASN A 150 -10.59 -7.57 10.93
C ASN A 150 -9.14 -7.42 11.40
N ILE A 151 -8.79 -6.23 11.89
CA ILE A 151 -7.45 -5.86 12.31
C ILE A 151 -7.19 -6.25 13.77
N TYR A 152 -8.21 -6.22 14.64
CA TYR A 152 -8.06 -6.71 16.02
C TYR A 152 -7.70 -8.19 16.11
N GLU A 153 -8.16 -9.00 15.17
CA GLU A 153 -7.74 -10.41 15.09
C GLU A 153 -6.24 -10.60 14.79
N LEU A 154 -5.51 -9.57 14.34
CA LEU A 154 -4.05 -9.67 14.13
C LEU A 154 -3.26 -9.71 15.45
N LYS A 155 -3.86 -9.25 16.55
CA LYS A 155 -3.24 -9.18 17.88
C LYS A 155 -3.41 -10.47 18.71
N ASN A 156 -4.37 -11.32 18.35
CA ASN A 156 -4.56 -12.65 18.96
C ASN A 156 -3.91 -13.73 18.10
#